data_AF-A0A1B6E2T5-F1
#
_entry.id   AF-A0A1B6E2T5-F1
#
_cell.length_a   1.000
_cell.length_b   1.000
_cell.length_c   1.000
_cell.angle_alpha   90.00
_cell.angle_beta   90.00
_cell.angle_gamma   90.00
#
_symmetry.space_group_name_H-M   'P 1'
#
loop_
_entity.id
_entity.type
_entity.pdbx_description
1 polymer ?
#
loop_
_entity_poly.entity_id
_entity_poly.type
_entity_poly.pdbx_seq_one_letter_code
_entity_poly.pdbx_strand_id
1 'polypeptide(L)'
;MLIVWLFHGFLAVYALTTTELPAKKITKPKEKFEIVNVTLYYESLCPFSRAFIMNQLSPVYNTLKPRMSFHLVPYGLTKRKKKQGHWVFMCQHGQEECNMDVISGCAVEIYEASDPDKLMDFIVCLEDHLYSTTALNSTIICAKNEPILLKQLAYCFADPEEMMLNFARKTENVKPEIRALPAIQINEDYIISDQRYIRRNLYGKVCDLLGICPTMLTTPRPQLPFLTQLVYNTKLENTSLPPSESMKPFQGEAKSFLDMLLEQT
;
A
#
# COMPACT_ATOMS: atom_id res chain seq x y z
N MET A 1 62.27 -48.42 -59.25
CA MET A 1 62.90 -48.37 -57.91
C MET A 1 63.20 -46.92 -57.54
N LEU A 2 62.63 -46.49 -56.41
CA LEU A 2 63.11 -45.44 -55.46
C LEU A 2 63.13 -43.97 -55.97
N ILE A 3 62.25 -43.06 -55.52
CA ILE A 3 62.16 -42.41 -54.17
C ILE A 3 63.41 -41.52 -53.96
N VAL A 4 63.38 -40.19 -53.75
CA VAL A 4 62.72 -39.40 -52.70
C VAL A 4 62.64 -37.92 -53.15
N TRP A 5 61.48 -37.31 -52.93
CA TRP A 5 61.25 -35.86 -53.02
C TRP A 5 61.80 -35.15 -51.78
N LEU A 6 62.70 -34.18 -51.93
CA LEU A 6 63.13 -33.30 -50.85
C LEU A 6 62.10 -32.19 -50.65
N PHE A 7 61.10 -32.46 -49.80
CA PHE A 7 60.19 -31.45 -49.27
C PHE A 7 60.96 -30.50 -48.33
N HIS A 8 61.18 -29.25 -48.77
CA HIS A 8 61.48 -28.15 -47.86
C HIS A 8 60.21 -27.82 -47.09
N GLY A 9 60.17 -28.22 -45.82
CA GLY A 9 59.07 -27.91 -44.91
C GLY A 9 59.01 -26.41 -44.61
N PHE A 10 58.08 -25.70 -45.24
CA PHE A 10 57.57 -24.43 -44.73
C PHE A 10 56.68 -24.72 -43.52
N LEU A 11 57.24 -24.60 -42.31
CA LEU A 11 56.43 -24.44 -41.09
C LEU A 11 55.80 -23.04 -41.13
N ALA A 12 54.65 -22.92 -41.80
CA ALA A 12 53.79 -21.77 -41.65
C ALA A 12 53.20 -21.82 -40.23
N VAL A 13 53.83 -21.12 -39.29
CA VAL A 13 53.24 -20.81 -38.00
C VAL A 13 52.05 -19.90 -38.27
N TYR A 14 50.85 -20.48 -38.37
CA TYR A 14 49.62 -19.71 -38.32
C TYR A 14 49.51 -19.12 -36.91
N ALA A 15 49.91 -17.87 -36.76
CA ALA A 15 49.60 -17.10 -35.58
C ALA A 15 48.07 -16.97 -35.50
N LEU A 16 47.45 -17.79 -34.66
CA LEU A 16 46.06 -17.61 -34.25
C LEU A 16 45.99 -16.28 -33.49
N THR A 17 45.70 -15.20 -34.20
CA THR A 17 45.38 -13.92 -33.58
C THR A 17 44.04 -14.10 -32.88
N THR A 18 44.07 -14.27 -31.56
CA THR A 18 42.86 -14.18 -30.73
C THR A 18 42.34 -12.76 -30.86
N THR A 19 41.33 -12.55 -31.70
CA THR A 19 40.56 -11.31 -31.69
C THR A 19 39.77 -11.29 -30.40
N GLU A 20 40.31 -10.65 -29.36
CA GLU A 20 39.54 -10.34 -28.16
C GLU A 20 38.37 -9.45 -28.58
N LEU A 21 37.16 -9.97 -28.42
CA LEU A 21 35.94 -9.17 -28.58
C LEU A 21 36.02 -8.01 -27.57
N PRO A 22 35.79 -6.76 -27.99
CA PRO A 22 35.84 -5.63 -27.08
C PRO A 22 34.84 -5.88 -25.95
N ALA A 23 35.33 -5.87 -24.71
CA ALA A 23 34.49 -5.99 -23.53
C ALA A 23 33.36 -4.95 -23.64
N LYS A 24 32.12 -5.43 -23.80
CA LYS A 24 30.93 -4.58 -23.82
C LYS A 24 30.93 -3.80 -22.52
N LYS A 25 31.17 -2.49 -22.60
CA LYS A 25 31.03 -1.57 -21.47
C LYS A 25 29.60 -1.72 -20.94
N ILE A 26 29.43 -2.46 -19.84
CA ILE A 26 28.16 -2.52 -19.12
C ILE A 26 28.02 -1.17 -18.45
N THR A 27 27.40 -0.22 -19.14
CA THR A 27 26.96 1.02 -18.50
C THR A 27 25.89 0.63 -17.48
N LYS A 28 26.18 0.80 -16.18
CA LYS A 28 25.19 0.62 -15.12
C LYS A 28 23.90 1.37 -15.53
N PRO A 29 22.71 0.76 -15.39
CA PRO A 29 21.46 1.50 -15.53
C PRO A 29 21.54 2.73 -14.63
N LYS A 30 21.33 3.91 -15.21
CA LYS A 30 21.35 5.14 -14.43
C LYS A 30 20.10 5.12 -13.54
N GLU A 31 20.29 5.04 -12.22
CA GLU A 31 19.20 5.16 -11.26
C GLU A 31 18.50 6.51 -11.50
N LYS A 32 17.17 6.50 -11.61
CA LYS A 32 16.40 7.72 -11.84
C LYS A 32 16.11 8.44 -10.51
N PHE A 33 16.06 7.69 -9.41
CA PHE A 33 15.80 8.17 -8.05
C PHE A 33 16.57 7.37 -7.00
N GLU A 34 16.99 8.03 -5.91
CA GLU A 34 17.60 7.36 -4.74
C GLU A 34 16.53 6.70 -3.85
N ILE A 35 15.45 7.45 -3.59
CA ILE A 35 14.25 7.02 -2.86
C ILE A 35 13.02 7.25 -3.74
N VAL A 36 12.10 6.29 -3.76
CA VAL A 36 10.80 6.42 -4.43
C VAL A 36 9.70 6.62 -3.38
N ASN A 37 8.93 7.70 -3.52
CA ASN A 37 7.82 8.02 -2.65
C ASN A 37 6.53 7.43 -3.23
N VAL A 38 5.78 6.69 -2.42
CA VAL A 38 4.52 6.06 -2.82
C VAL A 38 3.38 6.58 -1.96
N THR A 39 2.49 7.38 -2.53
CA THR A 39 1.27 7.83 -1.84
C THR A 39 0.11 6.95 -2.24
N LEU A 40 -0.53 6.32 -1.24
CA LEU A 40 -1.71 5.50 -1.39
C LEU A 40 -2.95 6.28 -0.95
N TYR A 41 -3.84 6.53 -1.90
CA TYR A 41 -5.20 7.01 -1.66
C TYR A 41 -6.14 5.80 -1.59
N TYR A 42 -6.80 5.63 -0.46
CA TYR A 42 -7.65 4.46 -0.21
C TYR A 42 -8.81 4.81 0.73
N GLU A 43 -9.77 3.89 0.79
CA GLU A 43 -10.80 3.81 1.83
C GLU A 43 -10.76 2.41 2.44
N SER A 44 -11.07 2.31 3.72
CA SER A 44 -11.32 1.05 4.41
C SER A 44 -12.61 0.38 3.89
N LEU A 45 -12.79 -0.91 4.18
CA LEU A 45 -13.87 -1.75 3.61
C LEU A 45 -13.90 -1.89 2.08
N CYS A 46 -13.01 -1.21 1.34
CA CYS A 46 -12.80 -1.47 -0.08
C CYS A 46 -11.89 -2.70 -0.27
N PRO A 47 -12.39 -3.79 -0.91
CA PRO A 47 -11.63 -5.04 -1.02
C PRO A 47 -10.36 -4.88 -1.84
N PHE A 48 -10.34 -3.96 -2.81
CA PHE A 48 -9.15 -3.67 -3.62
C PHE A 48 -8.10 -2.88 -2.84
N SER A 49 -8.53 -1.95 -1.98
CA SER A 49 -7.63 -1.18 -1.10
C SER A 49 -6.93 -2.11 -0.12
N ARG A 50 -7.71 -2.93 0.61
CA ARG A 50 -7.17 -3.97 1.49
C ARG A 50 -6.21 -4.89 0.74
N ALA A 51 -6.63 -5.44 -0.41
CA ALA A 51 -5.79 -6.35 -1.16
C ALA A 51 -4.46 -5.72 -1.58
N PHE A 52 -4.45 -4.43 -1.94
CA PHE A 52 -3.23 -3.71 -2.28
C PHE A 52 -2.34 -3.48 -1.06
N ILE A 53 -2.90 -3.06 0.08
CA ILE A 53 -2.14 -2.87 1.33
C ILE A 53 -1.43 -4.17 1.72
N MET A 54 -2.19 -5.28 1.78
CA MET A 54 -1.70 -6.59 2.23
C MET A 54 -0.70 -7.23 1.26
N ASN A 55 -0.97 -7.15 -0.05
CA ASN A 55 -0.23 -7.94 -1.04
C ASN A 55 0.77 -7.14 -1.87
N GLN A 56 0.73 -5.81 -1.82
CA GLN A 56 1.63 -4.95 -2.57
C GLN A 56 2.36 -3.98 -1.65
N LEU A 57 1.65 -3.05 -1.00
CA LEU A 57 2.31 -1.96 -0.28
C LEU A 57 3.20 -2.46 0.87
N SER A 58 2.63 -3.21 1.81
CA SER A 58 3.37 -3.74 2.98
C SER A 58 4.60 -4.59 2.58
N PRO A 59 4.49 -5.64 1.74
CA PRO A 59 5.65 -6.46 1.39
C PRO A 59 6.70 -5.71 0.58
N VAL A 60 6.29 -4.79 -0.31
CA VAL A 60 7.24 -3.99 -1.10
C VAL A 60 7.97 -2.99 -0.23
N TYR A 61 7.26 -2.27 0.64
CA TYR A 61 7.86 -1.38 1.62
C TYR A 61 8.86 -2.15 2.49
N ASN A 62 8.47 -3.29 3.05
CA ASN A 62 9.35 -4.11 3.88
C ASN A 62 10.62 -4.58 3.16
N THR A 63 10.54 -4.82 1.85
CA THR A 63 11.71 -5.20 1.03
C THR A 63 12.58 -3.99 0.69
N LEU A 64 11.98 -2.81 0.50
CA LEU A 64 12.63 -1.63 -0.05
C LEU A 64 12.73 -0.47 0.95
N LYS A 65 12.54 -0.67 2.26
CA LYS A 65 12.50 0.40 3.28
C LYS A 65 13.58 1.48 3.12
N PRO A 66 14.86 1.16 2.85
CA PRO A 66 15.90 2.18 2.70
C PRO A 66 15.79 3.04 1.43
N ARG A 67 15.00 2.59 0.45
CA ARG A 67 14.87 3.16 -0.90
C ARG A 67 13.43 3.49 -1.30
N MET A 68 12.48 3.35 -0.37
CA MET A 68 11.08 3.61 -0.60
C MET A 68 10.47 4.25 0.65
N SER A 69 9.77 5.36 0.46
CA SER A 69 8.87 5.91 1.47
C SER A 69 7.42 5.67 1.05
N PHE A 70 6.51 5.69 2.02
CA PHE A 70 5.08 5.62 1.74
C PHE A 70 4.32 6.69 2.51
N HIS A 71 3.19 7.08 1.94
CA HIS A 71 2.22 7.99 2.54
C HIS A 71 0.82 7.42 2.40
N LEU A 72 -0.01 7.56 3.43
CA LEU A 72 -1.36 7.03 3.45
C LEU A 72 -2.39 8.16 3.49
N VAL A 73 -3.42 8.06 2.65
CA VAL A 73 -4.54 9.01 2.59
C VAL A 73 -5.86 8.21 2.71
N PRO A 74 -6.30 7.90 3.94
CA PRO A 74 -7.58 7.22 4.21
C PRO A 74 -8.73 8.22 4.09
N TYR A 75 -9.39 8.20 2.95
CA TYR A 75 -10.52 9.07 2.62
C TYR A 75 -11.31 8.52 1.43
N GLY A 76 -10.58 7.91 0.49
CA GLY A 76 -11.13 7.32 -0.72
C GLY A 76 -12.00 8.27 -1.52
N LEU A 77 -13.23 7.84 -1.81
CA LEU A 77 -14.20 8.62 -2.56
C LEU A 77 -15.31 9.18 -1.66
N THR A 78 -14.97 9.41 -0.37
CA THR A 78 -15.84 10.01 0.63
C THR A 78 -16.40 11.34 0.14
N LYS A 79 -17.71 11.51 0.32
CA LYS A 79 -18.40 12.77 0.07
C LYS A 79 -18.51 13.57 1.36
N ARG A 80 -18.45 14.89 1.27
CA ARG A 80 -18.59 15.79 2.43
C ARG A 80 -19.63 16.87 2.21
N LYS A 81 -20.35 17.25 3.26
CA LYS A 81 -21.31 18.38 3.26
C LYS A 81 -21.26 19.13 4.57
N LYS A 82 -21.53 20.44 4.54
CA LYS A 82 -21.68 21.22 5.78
C LYS A 82 -23.08 21.02 6.38
N LYS A 83 -23.14 20.76 7.69
CA LYS A 83 -24.38 20.71 8.48
C LYS A 83 -24.14 21.43 9.81
N GLN A 84 -24.96 22.44 10.10
CA GLN A 84 -24.89 23.20 11.37
C GLN A 84 -23.47 23.72 11.71
N GLY A 85 -22.74 24.18 10.69
CA GLY A 85 -21.38 24.72 10.87
C GLY A 85 -20.24 23.70 10.79
N HIS A 86 -20.54 22.41 10.86
CA HIS A 86 -19.55 21.33 10.83
C HIS A 86 -19.58 20.54 9.52
N TRP A 87 -18.47 19.87 9.20
CA TRP A 87 -18.42 18.95 8.07
C TRP A 87 -18.90 17.56 8.47
N VAL A 88 -19.72 16.98 7.59
CA VAL A 88 -20.21 15.61 7.70
C VAL A 88 -19.67 14.82 6.52
N PHE A 89 -18.98 13.72 6.83
CA PHE A 89 -18.40 12.80 5.87
C PHE A 89 -19.36 11.62 5.61
N MET A 90 -19.42 11.16 4.36
CA MET A 90 -20.31 10.11 3.87
C MET A 90 -19.50 9.15 3.00
N CYS A 91 -19.20 7.99 3.56
CA CYS A 91 -18.34 6.96 2.97
C CYS A 91 -19.15 5.93 2.17
N GLN A 92 -18.51 5.18 1.27
CA GLN A 92 -19.24 4.37 0.27
C GLN A 92 -19.89 3.12 0.88
N HIS A 93 -19.24 2.52 1.87
CA HIS A 93 -19.64 1.31 2.58
C HIS A 93 -20.20 1.62 3.98
N GLY A 94 -20.67 2.85 4.21
CA GLY A 94 -21.39 3.25 5.41
C GLY A 94 -20.52 3.72 6.58
N GLN A 95 -21.07 3.68 7.79
CA GLN A 95 -20.47 4.34 8.96
C GLN A 95 -19.20 3.64 9.45
N GLU A 96 -19.11 2.32 9.36
CA GLU A 96 -17.91 1.58 9.78
C GLU A 96 -16.70 1.89 8.90
N GLU A 97 -16.87 2.14 7.60
CA GLU A 97 -15.80 2.67 6.74
C GLU A 97 -15.36 4.04 7.24
N CYS A 98 -16.28 4.97 7.45
CA CYS A 98 -15.93 6.30 7.96
C CYS A 98 -15.18 6.22 9.30
N ASN A 99 -15.62 5.36 10.20
CA ASN A 99 -14.97 5.18 11.50
C ASN A 99 -13.55 4.63 11.32
N MET A 100 -13.36 3.64 10.43
CA MET A 100 -12.01 3.12 10.18
C MET A 100 -11.11 4.10 9.42
N ASP A 101 -11.64 4.85 8.46
CA ASP A 101 -10.87 5.88 7.75
C ASP A 101 -10.37 6.95 8.73
N VAL A 102 -11.20 7.34 9.70
CA VAL A 102 -10.79 8.25 10.79
C VAL A 102 -9.70 7.62 11.65
N ILE A 103 -9.86 6.37 12.10
CA ILE A 103 -8.84 5.70 12.94
C ILE A 103 -7.51 5.54 12.19
N SER A 104 -7.57 5.14 10.92
CA SER A 104 -6.40 5.06 10.06
C SER A 104 -5.74 6.41 9.90
N GLY A 105 -6.53 7.47 9.72
CA GLY A 105 -6.06 8.85 9.68
C GLY A 105 -5.36 9.28 10.96
N CYS A 106 -5.93 8.95 12.11
CA CYS A 106 -5.32 9.22 13.41
C CYS A 106 -3.98 8.48 13.56
N ALA A 107 -3.89 7.23 13.10
CA ALA A 107 -2.63 6.50 13.10
C ALA A 107 -1.57 7.17 12.21
N VAL A 108 -1.97 7.72 11.06
CA VAL A 108 -1.08 8.50 10.17
C VAL A 108 -0.53 9.72 10.91
N GLU A 109 -1.36 10.52 11.56
CA GLU A 109 -0.93 11.70 12.33
C GLU A 109 0.04 11.34 13.48
N ILE A 110 -0.15 10.17 14.11
CA ILE A 110 0.70 9.70 15.22
C ILE A 110 2.05 9.17 14.71
N TYR A 111 2.04 8.36 13.66
CA TYR A 111 3.19 7.51 13.31
C TYR A 111 3.91 7.87 12.02
N GLU A 112 3.28 8.52 11.03
CA GLU A 112 3.87 8.68 9.69
C GLU A 112 5.26 9.33 9.72
N ALA A 113 5.45 10.35 10.55
CA ALA A 113 6.72 11.05 10.68
C ALA A 113 7.72 10.41 11.66
N SER A 114 7.24 9.60 12.61
CA SER A 114 8.02 9.14 13.77
C SER A 114 8.37 7.66 13.72
N ASP A 115 7.46 6.82 13.25
CA ASP A 115 7.57 5.36 13.23
C ASP A 115 6.74 4.76 12.08
N PRO A 116 7.20 4.90 10.81
CA PRO A 116 6.48 4.39 9.64
C PRO A 116 6.34 2.86 9.63
N ASP A 117 7.23 2.15 10.32
CA ASP A 117 7.12 0.69 10.47
C ASP A 117 5.90 0.33 11.31
N LYS A 118 5.74 1.00 12.46
CA LYS A 118 4.57 0.82 13.31
C LYS A 118 3.28 1.29 12.66
N LEU A 119 3.33 2.35 11.86
CA LEU A 119 2.19 2.77 11.03
C LEU A 119 1.76 1.63 10.09
N MET A 120 2.70 1.05 9.34
CA MET A 120 2.39 -0.04 8.40
C MET A 120 1.81 -1.26 9.11
N ASP A 121 2.42 -1.69 10.21
CA ASP A 121 1.95 -2.86 10.97
C ASP A 121 0.55 -2.63 11.56
N PHE A 122 0.27 -1.43 12.07
CA PHE A 122 -1.04 -1.09 12.61
C PHE A 122 -2.12 -1.06 11.52
N ILE A 123 -1.85 -0.43 10.37
CA ILE A 123 -2.80 -0.37 9.24
C ILE A 123 -3.08 -1.76 8.67
N VAL A 124 -2.06 -2.61 8.53
CA VAL A 124 -2.22 -4.02 8.13
C VAL A 124 -3.13 -4.75 9.11
N CYS A 125 -2.95 -4.56 10.42
CA CYS A 125 -3.81 -5.19 11.43
C CYS A 125 -5.26 -4.71 11.32
N LEU A 126 -5.50 -3.40 11.21
CA LEU A 126 -6.85 -2.84 11.10
C LEU A 126 -7.60 -3.38 9.87
N GLU A 127 -6.95 -3.35 8.71
CA GLU A 127 -7.52 -3.83 7.44
C GLU A 127 -7.77 -5.35 7.45
N ASP A 128 -7.00 -6.13 8.21
CA ASP A 128 -7.24 -7.56 8.35
C ASP A 128 -8.50 -7.88 9.17
N HIS A 129 -8.71 -7.15 10.27
CA HIS A 129 -9.80 -7.42 11.21
C HIS A 129 -11.14 -6.80 10.83
N LEU A 130 -11.17 -5.67 10.12
CA LEU A 130 -12.39 -4.90 9.85
C LEU A 130 -13.48 -5.69 9.09
N TYR A 131 -13.11 -6.69 8.29
CA TYR A 131 -14.10 -7.54 7.59
C TYR A 131 -14.81 -8.54 8.50
N SER A 132 -14.32 -8.72 9.73
CA SER A 132 -14.84 -9.70 10.69
C SER A 132 -15.45 -9.07 11.93
N THR A 133 -15.30 -7.76 12.11
CA THR A 133 -15.79 -7.04 13.29
C THR A 133 -15.97 -5.55 13.00
N THR A 134 -16.16 -4.72 14.02
CA THR A 134 -16.34 -3.26 13.91
C THR A 134 -15.00 -2.52 13.94
N ALA A 135 -14.99 -1.25 13.51
CA ALA A 135 -13.83 -0.38 13.60
C ALA A 135 -13.32 -0.26 15.05
N LEU A 136 -14.22 -0.20 16.02
CA LEU A 136 -13.88 -0.18 17.45
C LEU A 136 -13.11 -1.45 17.85
N ASN A 137 -13.68 -2.62 17.57
CA ASN A 137 -13.08 -3.89 17.98
C ASN A 137 -11.76 -4.15 17.26
N SER A 138 -11.67 -3.83 15.96
CA SER A 138 -10.40 -3.86 15.24
C SER A 138 -9.35 -2.97 15.91
N THR A 139 -9.72 -1.75 16.30
CA THR A 139 -8.82 -0.82 17.01
C THR A 139 -8.32 -1.41 18.33
N ILE A 140 -9.23 -1.95 19.16
CA ILE A 140 -8.89 -2.57 20.44
C ILE A 140 -7.97 -3.78 20.23
N ILE A 141 -8.26 -4.65 19.26
CA ILE A 141 -7.43 -5.82 18.96
C ILE A 141 -6.02 -5.40 18.56
N CYS A 142 -5.91 -4.42 17.67
CA CYS A 142 -4.64 -3.98 17.10
C CYS A 142 -3.80 -3.12 18.04
N ALA A 143 -4.41 -2.46 19.03
CA ALA A 143 -3.74 -1.65 20.04
C ALA A 143 -3.81 -2.26 21.46
N LYS A 144 -4.16 -3.53 21.60
CA LYS A 144 -4.49 -4.19 22.89
C LYS A 144 -3.45 -4.04 24.01
N ASN A 145 -2.18 -3.91 23.64
CA ASN A 145 -1.05 -3.80 24.58
C ASN A 145 -0.45 -2.39 24.59
N GLU A 146 -1.15 -1.41 24.03
CA GLU A 146 -0.69 -0.05 23.84
C GLU A 146 -1.71 0.97 24.38
N PRO A 147 -1.88 1.08 25.71
CA PRO A 147 -2.89 1.96 26.30
C PRO A 147 -2.68 3.43 25.95
N ILE A 148 -1.42 3.86 25.78
CA ILE A 148 -1.09 5.22 25.33
C ILE A 148 -1.61 5.45 23.90
N LEU A 149 -1.41 4.49 22.99
CA LEU A 149 -1.91 4.57 21.62
C LEU A 149 -3.45 4.63 21.61
N LEU A 150 -4.12 3.74 22.35
CA LEU A 150 -5.58 3.74 22.45
C LEU A 150 -6.11 5.11 22.90
N LYS A 151 -5.48 5.72 23.90
CA LYS A 151 -5.84 7.07 24.36
C LYS A 151 -5.62 8.14 23.28
N GLN A 152 -4.50 8.09 22.55
CA GLN A 152 -4.22 9.03 21.46
C GLN A 152 -5.24 8.90 20.31
N LEU A 153 -5.55 7.66 19.91
CA LEU A 153 -6.56 7.38 18.88
C LEU A 153 -7.94 7.87 19.32
N ALA A 154 -8.31 7.61 20.57
CA ALA A 154 -9.58 8.05 21.14
C ALA A 154 -9.74 9.58 21.06
N TYR A 155 -8.73 10.35 21.48
CA TYR A 155 -8.76 11.81 21.40
C TYR A 155 -8.85 12.33 19.96
N CYS A 156 -8.07 11.76 19.04
CA CYS A 156 -8.11 12.15 17.64
C CYS A 156 -9.48 11.84 17.00
N PHE A 157 -10.05 10.67 17.30
CA PHE A 157 -11.36 10.26 16.79
C PHE A 157 -12.51 11.18 17.24
N ALA A 158 -12.38 11.78 18.43
CA ALA A 158 -13.40 12.67 18.98
C ALA A 158 -13.55 14.00 18.21
N ASP A 159 -12.47 14.46 17.55
CA ASP A 159 -12.50 15.69 16.74
C ASP A 159 -11.67 15.52 15.45
N PRO A 160 -12.16 14.74 14.47
CA PRO A 160 -11.38 14.39 13.29
C PRO A 160 -11.57 15.37 12.12
N GLU A 161 -12.35 16.44 12.30
CA GLU A 161 -12.83 17.26 11.19
C GLU A 161 -11.67 17.86 10.38
N GLU A 162 -10.72 18.52 11.05
CA GLU A 162 -9.59 19.15 10.36
C GLU A 162 -8.72 18.13 9.61
N MET A 163 -8.43 17.00 10.26
CA MET A 163 -7.66 15.89 9.69
C MET A 163 -8.36 15.32 8.46
N MET A 164 -9.66 15.01 8.54
CA MET A 164 -10.42 14.49 7.41
C MET A 164 -10.55 15.52 6.27
N LEU A 165 -10.64 16.81 6.59
CA LEU A 165 -10.57 17.87 5.57
C LEU A 165 -9.20 17.93 4.89
N ASN A 166 -8.12 17.61 5.61
CA ASN A 166 -6.78 17.54 5.04
C ASN A 166 -6.65 16.37 4.07
N PHE A 167 -7.11 15.17 4.45
CA PHE A 167 -7.14 14.03 3.53
C PHE A 167 -8.06 14.25 2.33
N ALA A 168 -9.22 14.89 2.52
CA ALA A 168 -10.09 15.31 1.43
C ALA A 168 -9.34 16.21 0.44
N ARG A 169 -8.63 17.24 0.93
CA ARG A 169 -7.82 18.14 0.10
C ARG A 169 -6.72 17.38 -0.63
N LYS A 170 -6.01 16.48 0.04
CA LYS A 170 -4.96 15.63 -0.58
C LYS A 170 -5.54 14.81 -1.74
N THR A 171 -6.72 14.22 -1.58
CA THR A 171 -7.37 13.39 -2.61
C THR A 171 -7.97 14.21 -3.75
N GLU A 172 -8.76 15.24 -3.45
CA GLU A 172 -9.50 16.05 -4.44
C GLU A 172 -8.56 16.90 -5.33
N ASN A 173 -7.38 17.24 -4.82
CA ASN A 173 -6.38 18.02 -5.56
C ASN A 173 -5.56 17.19 -6.56
N VAL A 174 -5.59 15.86 -6.50
CA VAL A 174 -4.88 15.02 -7.48
C VAL A 174 -5.42 15.28 -8.89
N LYS A 175 -4.50 15.38 -9.85
CA LYS A 175 -4.81 15.53 -11.28
C LYS A 175 -4.09 14.46 -12.10
N PRO A 176 -4.78 13.81 -13.06
CA PRO A 176 -6.24 13.82 -13.25
C PRO A 176 -7.00 13.28 -12.02
N GLU A 177 -8.29 13.59 -11.93
CA GLU A 177 -9.14 13.22 -10.79
C GLU A 177 -9.11 11.70 -10.51
N ILE A 178 -9.00 11.34 -9.22
CA ILE A 178 -9.11 9.95 -8.76
C ILE A 178 -10.56 9.48 -8.92
N ARG A 179 -10.77 8.44 -9.72
CA ARG A 179 -12.10 7.85 -9.98
C ARG A 179 -12.24 6.39 -9.56
N ALA A 180 -11.17 5.78 -9.10
CA ALA A 180 -11.13 4.38 -8.69
C ALA A 180 -10.03 4.16 -7.66
N LEU A 181 -10.35 3.37 -6.63
CA LEU A 181 -9.45 3.04 -5.53
C LEU A 181 -8.96 1.58 -5.63
N PRO A 182 -7.83 1.25 -5.01
CA PRO A 182 -6.85 2.19 -4.45
C PRO A 182 -6.20 3.02 -5.57
N ALA A 183 -5.89 4.29 -5.33
CA ALA A 183 -5.14 5.12 -6.27
C ALA A 183 -3.72 5.34 -5.75
N ILE A 184 -2.73 5.15 -6.63
CA ILE A 184 -1.32 5.17 -6.27
C ILE A 184 -0.63 6.30 -7.03
N GLN A 185 -0.04 7.23 -6.30
CA GLN A 185 0.81 8.29 -6.84
C GLN A 185 2.27 7.95 -6.51
N ILE A 186 3.16 8.09 -7.49
CA ILE A 186 4.58 7.76 -7.36
C ILE A 186 5.38 9.02 -7.61
N ASN A 187 6.17 9.48 -6.64
CA ASN A 187 6.93 10.74 -6.72
C ASN A 187 6.07 11.91 -7.21
N GLU A 188 4.87 12.07 -6.63
CA GLU A 188 3.87 13.09 -6.99
C GLU A 188 3.23 12.91 -8.39
N ASP A 189 3.64 11.91 -9.18
CA ASP A 189 3.01 11.60 -10.46
C ASP A 189 1.85 10.61 -10.28
N TYR A 190 0.63 11.08 -10.56
CA TYR A 190 -0.56 10.22 -10.68
C TYR A 190 -0.90 10.00 -12.16
N ILE A 191 -0.59 8.80 -12.65
CA ILE A 191 -0.80 8.44 -14.07
C ILE A 191 -1.88 7.36 -14.16
N ILE A 192 -3.03 7.70 -14.76
CA ILE A 192 -4.19 6.79 -14.88
C ILE A 192 -3.82 5.51 -15.62
N SER A 193 -3.09 5.61 -16.73
CA SER A 193 -2.71 4.44 -17.55
C SER A 193 -1.85 3.43 -16.78
N ASP A 194 -1.09 3.90 -15.78
CA ASP A 194 -0.16 3.07 -15.02
C ASP A 194 -0.86 2.34 -13.87
N GLN A 195 -2.02 2.83 -13.38
CA GLN A 195 -2.67 2.31 -12.17
C GLN A 195 -2.91 0.80 -12.21
N ARG A 196 -3.28 0.25 -13.37
CA ARG A 196 -3.48 -1.20 -13.53
C ARG A 196 -2.18 -1.98 -13.27
N TYR A 197 -1.05 -1.48 -13.78
CA TYR A 197 0.25 -2.11 -13.60
C TYR A 197 0.70 -1.96 -12.15
N ILE A 198 0.63 -0.75 -11.59
CA ILE A 198 1.08 -0.45 -10.23
C ILE A 198 0.31 -1.29 -9.19
N ARG A 199 -1.02 -1.42 -9.33
CA ARG A 199 -1.85 -2.25 -8.43
C ARG A 199 -1.49 -3.73 -8.43
N ARG A 200 -0.84 -4.22 -9.49
CA ARG A 200 -0.48 -5.64 -9.66
C ARG A 200 1.01 -5.91 -9.44
N ASN A 201 1.85 -4.89 -9.62
CA ASN A 201 3.29 -4.99 -9.56
C ASN A 201 3.91 -3.67 -9.07
N LEU A 202 3.59 -3.27 -7.85
CA LEU A 202 4.18 -2.08 -7.22
C LEU A 202 5.70 -2.21 -7.16
N TYR A 203 6.21 -3.39 -6.80
CA TYR A 203 7.64 -3.68 -6.77
C TYR A 203 8.32 -3.36 -8.10
N GLY A 204 7.80 -3.89 -9.21
CA GLY A 204 8.34 -3.63 -10.55
C GLY A 204 8.34 -2.14 -10.87
N LYS A 205 7.25 -1.42 -10.60
CA LYS A 205 7.18 0.03 -10.82
C LYS A 205 8.26 0.79 -10.03
N VAL A 206 8.42 0.47 -8.74
CA VAL A 206 9.43 1.12 -7.89
C VAL A 206 10.84 0.78 -8.39
N CYS A 207 11.07 -0.46 -8.78
CA CYS A 207 12.37 -0.91 -9.27
C CYS A 207 12.75 -0.33 -10.63
N ASP A 208 11.79 -0.09 -11.53
CA ASP A 208 12.03 0.61 -12.78
C ASP A 208 12.57 2.04 -12.54
N LEU A 209 12.18 2.67 -11.42
CA LEU A 209 12.64 3.99 -11.02
C LEU A 209 13.99 3.96 -10.28
N LEU A 210 14.19 2.97 -9.42
CA LEU A 210 15.45 2.78 -8.68
C LEU A 210 16.58 2.23 -9.57
N GLY A 211 16.27 1.51 -10.64
CA GLY A 211 17.24 0.87 -11.54
C GLY A 211 17.88 -0.42 -11.01
N ILE A 212 18.19 -0.50 -9.71
CA ILE A 212 18.70 -1.71 -9.04
C ILE A 212 17.85 -2.01 -7.81
N CYS A 213 17.24 -3.20 -7.77
CA CYS A 213 16.49 -3.69 -6.63
C CYS A 213 17.03 -5.03 -6.09
N PRO A 214 16.97 -5.24 -4.75
CA PRO A 214 17.24 -6.54 -4.16
C PRO A 214 16.14 -7.53 -4.56
N THR A 215 16.47 -8.79 -4.84
CA THR A 215 15.44 -9.82 -5.06
C THR A 215 14.47 -9.84 -3.90
N MET A 216 13.16 -9.76 -4.17
CA MET A 216 12.13 -9.96 -3.16
C MET A 216 12.45 -11.27 -2.42
N LEU A 217 12.64 -11.19 -1.10
CA LEU A 217 12.70 -12.39 -0.29
C LEU A 217 11.36 -13.08 -0.48
N THR A 218 11.35 -14.19 -1.22
CA THR A 218 10.18 -15.05 -1.31
C THR A 218 10.05 -15.71 0.06
N THR A 219 9.49 -14.99 1.04
CA THR A 219 8.83 -15.69 2.13
C THR A 219 7.76 -16.54 1.46
N PRO A 220 7.70 -17.85 1.73
CA PRO A 220 6.59 -18.65 1.24
C PRO A 220 5.34 -17.92 1.69
N ARG A 221 4.55 -17.44 0.72
CA ARG A 221 3.17 -17.03 0.97
C ARG A 221 2.60 -18.16 1.84
N PRO A 222 2.07 -17.90 3.06
CA PRO A 222 1.32 -18.93 3.75
C PRO A 222 0.31 -19.41 2.72
N GLN A 223 0.48 -20.63 2.22
CA GLN A 223 -0.49 -21.20 1.31
C GLN A 223 -1.71 -21.37 2.18
N LEU A 224 -2.62 -20.40 2.12
CA LEU A 224 -3.95 -20.62 2.59
C LEU A 224 -4.43 -21.84 1.80
N PRO A 225 -4.75 -22.97 2.46
CA PRO A 225 -5.15 -24.17 1.76
C PRO A 225 -6.19 -23.84 0.69
N PHE A 226 -6.15 -24.51 -0.46
CA PHE A 226 -7.07 -24.23 -1.58
C PHE A 226 -8.56 -24.19 -1.13
N LEU A 227 -8.89 -24.92 -0.07
CA LEU A 227 -10.18 -24.91 0.59
C LEU A 227 -10.53 -23.58 1.28
N THR A 228 -9.58 -22.86 1.88
CA THR A 228 -9.81 -21.55 2.48
C THR A 228 -9.93 -20.43 1.45
N GLN A 229 -9.33 -20.57 0.26
CA GLN A 229 -9.55 -19.64 -0.87
C GLN A 229 -10.99 -19.76 -1.41
N LEU A 230 -11.51 -20.99 -1.50
CA LEU A 230 -12.91 -21.25 -1.85
C LEU A 230 -13.86 -20.76 -0.75
N VAL A 231 -13.53 -20.96 0.53
CA VAL A 231 -14.33 -20.42 1.66
C VAL A 231 -14.32 -18.89 1.69
N TYR A 232 -13.19 -18.23 1.40
CA TYR A 232 -13.11 -16.77 1.29
C TYR A 232 -14.00 -16.24 0.14
N ASN A 233 -13.94 -16.88 -1.03
CA ASN A 233 -14.75 -16.49 -2.19
C ASN A 233 -16.25 -16.77 -1.98
N THR A 234 -16.62 -17.89 -1.36
CA THR A 234 -18.03 -18.24 -1.08
C THR A 234 -18.64 -17.45 0.08
N LYS A 235 -17.82 -16.95 1.01
CA LYS A 235 -18.28 -16.05 2.08
C LYS A 235 -18.55 -14.63 1.54
N LEU A 236 -17.79 -14.18 0.53
CA LEU A 236 -18.06 -12.92 -0.20
C LEU A 236 -19.31 -12.99 -1.08
N GLU A 237 -19.65 -14.16 -1.64
CA GLU A 237 -20.85 -14.34 -2.48
C GLU A 237 -22.16 -14.49 -1.68
N ASN A 238 -22.08 -14.89 -0.39
CA ASN A 238 -23.27 -15.18 0.43
C ASN A 238 -23.55 -14.18 1.56
N THR A 239 -22.71 -13.15 1.76
CA THR A 239 -23.09 -12.00 2.59
C THR A 239 -23.86 -11.03 1.73
N SER A 240 -25.19 -11.21 1.64
CA SER A 240 -26.05 -10.08 1.30
C SER A 240 -25.77 -8.99 2.34
N LEU A 241 -25.11 -7.92 1.91
CA LEU A 241 -24.99 -6.70 2.68
C LEU A 241 -26.38 -6.34 3.23
N PRO A 242 -26.51 -6.04 4.54
CA PRO A 242 -27.76 -5.54 5.06
C PRO A 242 -28.20 -4.33 4.22
N PRO A 243 -29.50 -4.19 3.93
CA PRO A 243 -29.99 -3.10 3.09
C PRO A 243 -29.51 -1.77 3.67
N SER A 244 -29.03 -0.89 2.78
CA SER A 244 -28.51 0.43 3.09
C SER A 244 -29.40 1.15 4.10
N GLU A 245 -29.01 1.13 5.36
CA GLU A 245 -29.67 1.93 6.39
C GLU A 245 -29.30 3.39 6.10
N SER A 246 -30.33 4.24 6.06
CA SER A 246 -30.26 5.64 5.68
C SER A 246 -29.06 6.38 6.29
N MET A 247 -28.29 7.07 5.43
CA MET A 247 -27.21 8.01 5.77
C MET A 247 -27.48 8.79 7.06
N LYS A 248 -26.80 8.45 8.16
CA LYS A 248 -26.80 9.24 9.39
C LYS A 248 -25.51 10.08 9.48
N PRO A 249 -25.57 11.35 9.91
CA PRO A 249 -24.39 12.19 10.10
C PRO A 249 -23.50 11.73 11.25
N PHE A 250 -22.17 11.85 11.06
CA PHE A 250 -21.07 11.53 11.97
C PHE A 250 -21.11 12.14 13.40
N GLN A 251 -22.06 13.01 13.73
CA GLN A 251 -21.98 13.83 14.96
C GLN A 251 -22.52 13.19 16.24
N GLY A 252 -23.15 12.01 16.18
CA GLY A 252 -23.86 11.41 17.35
C GLY A 252 -23.20 10.20 18.01
N GLU A 253 -22.35 9.45 17.30
CA GLU A 253 -21.80 8.17 17.76
C GLU A 253 -20.35 8.26 18.25
N ALA A 254 -19.67 9.40 18.03
CA ALA A 254 -18.28 9.59 18.44
C ALA A 254 -18.10 9.58 19.97
N LYS A 255 -19.11 10.03 20.73
CA LYS A 255 -19.03 10.05 22.20
C LYS A 255 -19.06 8.64 22.80
N SER A 256 -19.91 7.74 22.30
CA SER A 256 -19.91 6.34 22.76
C SER A 256 -18.65 5.60 22.32
N PHE A 257 -18.14 5.88 21.11
CA PHE A 257 -16.89 5.30 20.62
C PHE A 257 -15.66 5.72 21.44
N LEU A 258 -15.58 7.01 21.81
CA LEU A 258 -14.54 7.54 22.69
C LEU A 258 -14.59 6.90 24.07
N ASP A 259 -15.77 6.86 24.70
CA ASP A 259 -15.95 6.28 26.03
C ASP A 259 -15.55 4.80 26.03
N MET A 260 -15.95 4.04 25.00
CA MET A 260 -15.57 2.63 24.85
C MET A 260 -14.07 2.41 24.64
N LEU A 261 -13.36 3.29 23.92
CA LEU A 261 -11.91 3.19 23.77
C LEU A 261 -11.18 3.53 25.08
N LEU A 262 -11.65 4.56 25.81
CA LEU A 262 -11.06 4.97 27.08
C LEU A 262 -11.27 3.93 28.20
N GLU A 263 -12.35 3.14 28.15
CA GLU A 263 -12.55 2.03 29.09
C GLU A 263 -11.51 0.90 28.94
N GLN A 264 -10.77 0.85 27.83
CA GLN A 264 -9.72 -0.15 27.58
C GLN A 264 -8.30 0.33 27.97
N THR A 265 -8.15 1.56 28.46
CA THR A 265 -6.85 2.17 28.83
C THR A 265 -6.64 2.18 30.33
#